data_AF-A0A937XNP6-F1
#
_entry.id   AF-A0A937XNP6-F1
#
_cell.length_a   1.000
_cell.length_b   1.000
_cell.length_c   1.000
_cell.angle_alpha   90.00
_cell.angle_beta   90.00
_cell.angle_gamma   90.00
#
_symmetry.space_group_name_H-M   'P 1'
#
loop_
_entity.id
_entity.type
_entity.pdbx_description
1 polymer ?
#
loop_
_entity_poly.entity_id
_entity_poly.type
_entity_poly.pdbx_seq_one_letter_code
_entity_poly.pdbx_strand_id
1 'polypeptide(L)'
;FSSSVHHTPTAYFDLAAKNTLLSRTISAGESAFACAILEVSELLRKYPAVPVLLTFGDEPPPEPFRDAEAAPEFPHAVAFLFASQPAGGTVPLHFRRVSPVAHPPALPRDTAVNFLRWLTGQAAQFQLPANFGGWLCRR
;
A
#
# COMPACT_ATOMS: atom_id res chain seq x y z
N PHE A 1 -14.65 19.93 8.11
CA PHE A 1 -15.24 19.29 6.91
C PHE A 1 -14.25 19.23 5.75
N SER A 2 -13.57 20.31 5.37
CA SER A 2 -12.66 20.29 4.21
C SER A 2 -11.53 19.26 4.30
N SER A 3 -11.08 18.90 5.50
CA SER A 3 -10.01 17.91 5.72
C SER A 3 -10.52 16.49 6.04
N SER A 4 -11.84 16.24 5.99
CA SER A 4 -12.41 14.93 6.33
C SER A 4 -12.67 14.03 5.11
N VAL A 5 -12.29 14.47 3.91
CA VAL A 5 -12.36 13.63 2.71
C VAL A 5 -11.12 12.75 2.62
N HIS A 6 -11.28 11.49 2.22
CA HIS A 6 -10.21 10.48 2.24
C HIS A 6 -8.96 10.89 1.42
N HIS A 7 -9.14 11.71 0.38
CA HIS A 7 -8.04 12.20 -0.47
C HIS A 7 -7.34 13.47 0.06
N THR A 8 -7.70 13.96 1.24
CA THR A 8 -7.08 15.16 1.84
C THR A 8 -5.55 15.07 1.91
N PRO A 9 -4.94 13.95 2.36
CA PRO A 9 -3.48 13.84 2.40
C PRO A 9 -2.85 13.97 1.01
N THR A 10 -3.47 13.36 0.00
CA THR A 10 -3.04 13.44 -1.40
C THR A 10 -3.11 14.88 -1.90
N ALA A 11 -4.20 15.60 -1.65
CA ALA A 11 -4.35 17.00 -2.07
C ALA A 11 -3.33 17.93 -1.40
N TYR A 12 -3.06 17.73 -0.10
CA TYR A 12 -2.03 18.50 0.60
C TYR A 12 -0.63 18.20 0.08
N PHE A 13 -0.32 16.94 -0.22
CA PHE A 13 0.94 16.57 -0.87
C PHE A 13 1.07 17.26 -2.23
N ASP A 14 0.01 17.21 -3.06
CA ASP A 14 0.04 17.81 -4.39
C ASP A 14 0.30 19.31 -4.34
N LEU A 15 -0.36 20.01 -3.41
CA LEU A 15 -0.16 21.43 -3.18
C LEU A 15 1.26 21.73 -2.69
N ALA A 16 1.73 21.02 -1.67
CA ALA A 16 3.03 21.28 -1.04
C ALA A 16 4.20 20.97 -1.99
N ALA A 17 4.11 19.86 -2.73
CA ALA A 17 5.13 19.43 -3.69
C ALA A 17 4.99 20.11 -5.06
N LYS A 18 3.93 20.92 -5.28
CA LYS A 18 3.53 21.44 -6.60
C LYS A 18 3.43 20.32 -7.63
N ASN A 19 2.92 19.16 -7.21
CA ASN A 19 2.75 18.00 -8.06
C ASN A 19 1.61 18.26 -9.05
N THR A 20 1.91 18.14 -10.34
CA THR A 20 0.91 18.23 -11.42
C THR A 20 0.68 16.88 -12.09
N LEU A 21 1.29 15.81 -11.57
CA LEU A 21 1.10 14.46 -12.06
C LEU A 21 -0.22 13.87 -11.53
N LEU A 22 -0.61 12.73 -12.10
CA LEU A 22 -1.80 12.00 -11.67
C LEU A 22 -1.64 11.52 -10.21
N SER A 23 -2.60 11.91 -9.36
CA SER A 23 -2.71 11.45 -7.98
C SER A 23 -4.01 10.68 -7.77
N ARG A 24 -3.96 9.58 -6.99
CA ARG A 24 -5.10 8.73 -6.67
C ARG A 24 -5.09 8.35 -5.20
N THR A 25 -6.28 8.20 -4.63
CA THR A 25 -6.45 7.70 -3.27
C THR A 25 -7.38 6.48 -3.30
N ILE A 26 -6.97 5.40 -2.64
CA ILE A 26 -7.68 4.12 -2.64
C ILE A 26 -8.14 3.80 -1.22
N SER A 27 -9.39 3.37 -1.07
CA SER A 27 -9.88 2.71 0.13
C SER A 27 -10.49 1.37 -0.25
N ALA A 28 -10.06 0.30 0.41
CA ALA A 28 -10.59 -1.06 0.19
C ALA A 28 -10.54 -1.92 1.47
N GLY A 29 -10.72 -1.28 2.64
CA GLY A 29 -10.59 -1.92 3.95
C GLY A 29 -9.23 -2.60 4.12
N GLU A 30 -9.22 -3.81 4.68
CA GLU A 30 -8.02 -4.61 4.88
C GLU A 30 -7.26 -4.96 3.58
N SER A 31 -7.95 -4.92 2.43
CA SER A 31 -7.32 -5.14 1.11
C SER A 31 -6.72 -3.86 0.49
N ALA A 32 -6.79 -2.71 1.17
CA ALA A 32 -6.36 -1.41 0.62
C ALA A 32 -4.92 -1.42 0.12
N PHE A 33 -3.97 -1.97 0.88
CA PHE A 33 -2.57 -2.03 0.46
C PHE A 33 -2.38 -2.95 -0.76
N ALA A 34 -3.06 -4.11 -0.80
CA ALA A 34 -3.00 -5.01 -1.95
C ALA A 34 -3.61 -4.40 -3.23
N CYS A 35 -4.72 -3.68 -3.09
CA CYS A 35 -5.33 -2.92 -4.19
C CYS A 35 -4.42 -1.77 -4.65
N ALA A 36 -3.74 -1.09 -3.73
CA ALA A 36 -2.80 -0.03 -4.06
C ALA A 36 -1.59 -0.56 -4.85
N ILE A 37 -1.05 -1.72 -4.49
CA ILE A 37 0.01 -2.38 -5.26
C ILE A 37 -0.45 -2.75 -6.68
N LEU A 38 -1.68 -3.25 -6.83
CA LEU A 38 -2.26 -3.51 -8.15
C LEU A 38 -2.36 -2.22 -8.98
N GLU A 39 -2.87 -1.14 -8.37
CA GLU A 39 -2.96 0.16 -9.03
C GLU A 39 -1.59 0.70 -9.45
N VAL A 40 -0.58 0.61 -8.58
CA VAL A 40 0.82 0.97 -8.88
C VAL A 40 1.29 0.20 -10.12
N SER A 41 1.03 -1.11 -10.17
CA SER A 41 1.45 -1.95 -11.31
C SER A 41 0.81 -1.52 -12.62
N GLU A 42 -0.48 -1.14 -12.60
CA GLU A 42 -1.19 -0.65 -13.78
C GLU A 42 -0.71 0.74 -14.21
N LEU A 43 -0.44 1.63 -13.26
CA LEU A 43 0.12 2.95 -13.54
C LEU A 43 1.50 2.85 -14.17
N LEU A 44 2.37 1.99 -13.63
CA LEU A 44 3.70 1.72 -14.19
C LEU A 44 3.62 1.08 -15.58
N ARG A 45 2.67 0.16 -15.80
CA ARG A 45 2.44 -0.43 -17.12
C ARG A 45 1.98 0.62 -18.14
N LYS A 46 1.13 1.56 -17.72
CA LYS A 46 0.58 2.61 -18.60
C LYS A 46 1.57 3.76 -18.83
N TYR A 47 2.39 4.08 -17.84
CA TYR A 47 3.34 5.20 -17.85
C TYR A 47 4.73 4.76 -17.36
N PRO A 48 5.46 3.91 -18.11
CA PRO A 48 6.69 3.25 -17.64
C PRO A 48 7.87 4.18 -17.34
N ALA A 49 7.84 5.42 -17.84
CA ALA A 49 8.86 6.43 -17.58
C ALA A 49 8.60 7.26 -16.31
N VAL A 50 7.43 7.11 -15.67
CA VAL A 50 7.01 7.91 -14.52
C VAL A 50 6.99 7.01 -13.28
N PRO A 51 7.86 7.26 -12.28
CA PRO A 51 7.81 6.50 -11.04
C PRO A 51 6.53 6.81 -10.26
N VAL A 52 6.04 5.83 -9.50
CA VAL A 52 4.82 5.96 -8.70
C VAL A 52 5.17 5.98 -7.23
N LEU A 53 4.82 7.07 -6.55
CA LEU A 53 4.88 7.19 -5.10
C LEU A 53 3.61 6.61 -4.49
N LEU A 54 3.74 5.48 -3.79
CA LEU A 54 2.68 4.95 -2.95
C LEU A 54 2.93 5.40 -1.51
N THR A 55 1.99 6.13 -0.94
CA THR A 55 1.93 6.39 0.50
C THR A 55 0.79 5.57 1.10
N PHE A 56 1.03 5.01 2.28
CA PHE A 56 0.02 4.31 3.06
C PHE A 56 0.19 4.71 4.51
N GLY A 57 -0.88 5.19 5.13
CA GLY A 57 -0.87 5.57 6.53
C GLY A 57 -2.22 5.30 7.15
N ASP A 58 -2.18 4.98 8.43
CA ASP A 58 -3.35 4.66 9.22
C ASP A 58 -3.10 5.05 10.68
N GLU A 59 -4.17 5.23 11.44
CA GLU A 59 -4.11 5.56 12.87
C GLU A 59 -5.20 4.83 13.65
N PRO A 60 -4.95 4.51 14.94
CA PRO A 60 -5.97 3.90 15.77
C PRO A 60 -7.20 4.82 15.82
N PRO A 61 -8.40 4.29 15.59
CA PRO A 61 -9.60 5.11 15.61
C PRO A 61 -9.87 5.59 17.05
N PRO A 62 -10.52 6.76 17.22
CA PRO A 62 -10.90 7.27 18.53
C PRO A 62 -11.99 6.41 19.17
N GLU A 63 -12.18 6.56 20.48
CA GLU A 63 -13.32 5.97 21.20
C GLU A 63 -14.66 6.40 20.57
N PRO A 64 -15.68 5.51 20.49
CA PRO A 64 -15.72 4.14 21.03
C PRO A 64 -15.21 3.06 20.03
N PHE A 65 -14.57 3.46 18.94
CA PHE A 65 -14.18 2.53 17.86
C PHE A 65 -12.80 1.90 18.07
N ARG A 66 -12.14 2.19 19.19
CA ARG A 66 -10.75 1.79 19.47
C ARG A 66 -10.53 0.28 19.37
N ASP A 67 -11.53 -0.50 19.77
CA ASP A 67 -11.49 -1.96 19.77
C ASP A 67 -11.93 -2.58 18.43
N ALA A 68 -12.03 -1.79 17.36
CA ALA A 68 -12.32 -2.32 16.02
C ALA A 68 -11.25 -3.35 15.61
N GLU A 69 -11.70 -4.48 15.08
CA GLU A 69 -10.88 -5.67 14.81
C GLU A 69 -9.74 -5.42 13.81
N ALA A 70 -9.87 -4.39 12.96
CA ALA A 70 -8.91 -4.01 11.93
C ALA A 70 -8.09 -2.74 12.25
N ALA A 71 -8.22 -2.17 13.45
CA ALA A 71 -7.50 -0.95 13.83
C ALA A 71 -5.98 -1.19 13.90
N PRO A 72 -5.15 -0.27 13.39
CA PRO A 72 -3.70 -0.35 13.57
C PRO A 72 -3.34 -0.16 15.05
N GLU A 73 -2.21 -0.72 15.47
CA GLU A 73 -1.77 -0.65 16.88
C GLU A 73 -1.29 0.75 17.26
N PHE A 74 -0.67 1.46 16.32
CA PHE A 74 -0.14 2.81 16.50
C PHE A 74 -0.24 3.62 15.20
N PRO A 75 -0.28 4.96 15.27
CA PRO A 75 -0.26 5.80 14.09
C PRO A 75 1.00 5.57 13.28
N HIS A 76 0.87 5.29 12.00
CA HIS A 76 2.00 5.03 11.13
C HIS A 76 1.77 5.53 9.71
N ALA A 77 2.87 5.78 9.01
CA ALA A 77 2.87 6.01 7.58
C ALA A 77 4.14 5.43 6.97
N VAL A 78 3.99 4.85 5.78
CA VAL A 78 5.10 4.35 4.96
C VAL A 78 4.96 4.87 3.54
N ALA A 79 6.10 5.07 2.88
CA ALA A 79 6.17 5.52 1.50
C ALA A 79 7.11 4.61 0.70
N PHE A 80 6.65 4.21 -0.48
CA PHE A 80 7.43 3.39 -1.41
C PHE A 80 7.45 4.08 -2.78
N LEU A 81 8.64 4.16 -3.38
CA LEU A 81 8.80 4.65 -4.74
C LEU A 81 9.00 3.46 -5.68
N PHE A 82 8.02 3.22 -6.55
CA PHE A 82 8.10 2.15 -7.55
C PHE A 82 8.46 2.73 -8.92
N ALA A 83 9.26 1.98 -9.68
CA ALA A 83 9.65 2.36 -11.03
C ALA A 83 9.70 1.11 -11.92
N SER A 84 9.38 1.26 -13.21
CA SER A 84 9.53 0.17 -14.20
C SER A 84 10.96 -0.01 -14.66
N GLN A 85 11.77 1.05 -14.59
CA GLN A 85 13.17 1.03 -14.98
C GLN A 85 14.05 1.00 -13.71
N PRO A 86 15.01 0.07 -13.61
CA PRO A 86 15.90 0.00 -12.48
C PRO A 86 16.77 1.26 -12.40
N ALA A 87 17.03 1.72 -11.17
CA ALA A 87 17.97 2.80 -10.88
C ALA A 87 18.95 2.34 -9.79
N GLY A 88 20.02 3.10 -9.57
CA GLY A 88 20.94 2.80 -8.48
C GLY A 88 20.21 2.72 -7.13
N GLY A 89 20.36 1.62 -6.41
CA GLY A 89 19.72 1.41 -5.10
C GLY A 89 18.29 0.86 -5.14
N THR A 90 17.76 0.47 -6.30
CA THR A 90 16.43 -0.16 -6.39
C THR A 90 16.50 -1.67 -6.14
N VAL A 91 15.45 -2.22 -5.51
CA VAL A 91 15.26 -3.67 -5.33
C VAL A 91 14.20 -4.15 -6.32
N PRO A 92 14.48 -5.13 -7.20
CA PRO A 92 13.45 -5.70 -8.08
C PRO A 92 12.37 -6.39 -7.26
N LEU A 93 11.13 -6.30 -7.71
CA LEU A 93 10.00 -6.94 -7.05
C LEU A 93 9.17 -7.73 -8.05
N HIS A 94 8.89 -8.98 -7.69
CA HIS A 94 8.05 -9.89 -8.48
C HIS A 94 6.78 -10.20 -7.71
N PHE A 95 5.63 -9.92 -8.33
CA PHE A 95 4.32 -10.19 -7.77
C PHE A 95 3.66 -11.32 -8.55
N ARG A 96 3.23 -12.36 -7.85
CA ARG A 96 2.45 -13.47 -8.43
C ARG A 96 1.09 -13.54 -7.74
N ARG A 97 0.01 -13.56 -8.52
CA ARG A 97 -1.34 -13.73 -7.97
C ARG A 97 -1.44 -15.07 -7.22
N VAL A 98 -2.10 -15.04 -6.07
CA VAL A 98 -2.49 -16.24 -5.33
C VAL A 98 -4.01 -16.36 -5.39
N SER A 99 -4.51 -17.58 -5.57
CA SER A 99 -5.96 -17.83 -5.61
C SER A 99 -6.56 -17.66 -4.20
N PRO A 100 -7.82 -17.19 -4.09
CA PRO A 100 -8.51 -17.14 -2.82
C PRO A 100 -8.66 -18.55 -2.24
N VAL A 101 -8.52 -18.64 -0.92
CA VAL A 101 -8.76 -19.86 -0.12
C VAL A 101 -10.18 -19.81 0.43
N ALA A 102 -10.83 -20.97 0.59
CA ALA A 102 -12.22 -21.05 1.06
C ALA A 102 -12.46 -20.41 2.44
N HIS A 103 -11.43 -20.43 3.30
CA HIS A 103 -11.41 -19.75 4.59
C HIS A 103 -10.11 -18.95 4.71
N PRO A 104 -10.08 -17.71 4.21
CA PRO A 104 -8.89 -16.88 4.35
C PRO A 104 -8.67 -16.58 5.84
N PRO A 105 -7.42 -16.63 6.34
CA PRO A 105 -7.13 -16.13 7.67
C PRO A 105 -7.43 -14.63 7.73
N ALA A 106 -7.69 -14.11 8.93
CA ALA A 106 -7.81 -12.67 9.15
C ALA A 106 -6.61 -11.94 8.53
N LEU A 107 -6.87 -10.85 7.82
CA LEU A 107 -5.80 -10.12 7.15
C LEU A 107 -4.91 -9.46 8.22
N PRO A 108 -3.59 -9.51 8.05
CA PRO A 108 -2.67 -8.96 9.03
C PRO A 108 -2.87 -7.45 9.14
N ARG A 109 -2.96 -6.96 10.37
CA ARG A 109 -2.85 -5.54 10.69
C ARG A 109 -1.51 -5.00 10.19
N ASP A 110 -1.45 -3.70 9.92
CA ASP A 110 -0.23 -3.00 9.55
C ASP A 110 0.49 -3.62 8.33
N THR A 111 -0.28 -4.11 7.35
CA THR A 111 0.24 -4.83 6.18
C THR A 111 1.35 -4.05 5.47
N ALA A 112 1.24 -2.72 5.37
CA ALA A 112 2.24 -1.87 4.73
C ALA A 112 3.56 -1.81 5.53
N VAL A 113 3.49 -1.76 6.87
CA VAL A 113 4.66 -1.82 7.77
C VAL A 113 5.31 -3.20 7.70
N ASN A 114 4.50 -4.27 7.68
CA ASN A 114 5.00 -5.63 7.52
C ASN A 114 5.68 -5.85 6.17
N PHE A 115 5.15 -5.23 5.11
CA PHE A 115 5.81 -5.22 3.79
C PHE A 115 7.15 -4.49 3.84
N LEU A 116 7.25 -3.34 4.52
CA LEU A 116 8.52 -2.63 4.72
C LEU A 116 9.53 -3.50 5.49
N ARG A 117 9.11 -4.13 6.60
CA ARG A 117 9.95 -5.04 7.38
C ARG A 117 10.47 -6.21 6.53
N TRP A 118 9.64 -6.76 5.66
CA TRP A 118 10.07 -7.78 4.71
C TRP A 118 11.06 -7.22 3.70
N LEU A 119 10.77 -6.06 3.10
CA LEU A 119 11.59 -5.42 2.07
C LEU A 119 13.01 -5.12 2.56
N THR A 120 13.17 -4.79 3.84
CA THR A 120 14.48 -4.52 4.49
C THR A 120 15.05 -5.73 5.23
N GLY A 121 14.28 -6.81 5.40
CA GLY A 121 14.65 -7.99 6.16
C GLY A 121 15.31 -9.09 5.31
N GLN A 122 15.46 -10.29 5.87
CA GLN A 122 16.11 -11.44 5.22
C GLN A 122 15.13 -12.44 4.57
N ALA A 123 13.83 -12.32 4.83
CA ALA A 123 12.84 -13.27 4.31
C ALA A 123 12.72 -13.20 2.77
N ALA A 124 12.80 -14.34 2.09
CA ALA A 124 12.82 -14.37 0.62
C ALA A 124 11.48 -14.00 -0.04
N GLN A 125 10.37 -14.17 0.67
CA GLN A 125 9.02 -13.94 0.14
C GLN A 125 8.10 -13.33 1.18
N PHE A 126 7.09 -12.60 0.70
CA PHE A 126 6.02 -12.02 1.51
C PHE A 126 4.68 -12.35 0.90
N GLN A 127 3.73 -12.78 1.72
CA GLN A 127 2.35 -12.93 1.29
C GLN A 127 1.61 -11.63 1.61
N LEU A 128 1.06 -11.01 0.57
CA LEU A 128 0.19 -9.86 0.65
C LEU A 128 -1.25 -10.33 0.42
N PRO A 129 -1.95 -10.72 1.49
CA PRO A 129 -3.29 -11.28 1.34
C PRO A 129 -4.31 -10.19 0.99
N ALA A 130 -5.40 -10.61 0.34
CA ALA A 130 -6.53 -9.76 -0.01
C ALA A 130 -7.78 -10.64 -0.18
N ASN A 131 -8.96 -10.04 -0.12
CA ASN A 131 -10.24 -10.77 -0.23
C ASN A 131 -10.40 -11.55 -1.55
N PHE A 132 -9.64 -11.20 -2.59
CA PHE A 132 -9.64 -11.85 -3.90
C PHE A 132 -8.47 -12.82 -4.13
N GLY A 133 -7.73 -13.18 -3.08
CA GLY A 133 -6.61 -14.13 -3.09
C GLY A 133 -5.21 -13.51 -2.94
N GLY A 134 -5.06 -12.21 -3.18
CA GLY A 134 -3.83 -11.47 -2.89
C GLY A 134 -2.64 -11.83 -3.79
N TRP A 135 -1.44 -11.56 -3.27
CA TRP A 135 -0.17 -11.61 -4.01
C TRP A 135 0.93 -12.29 -3.21
N LEU A 136 1.77 -13.06 -3.88
CA LEU A 136 3.06 -13.51 -3.38
C LEU A 136 4.15 -12.59 -3.95
N CYS A 137 4.84 -11.88 -3.07
CA CYS A 137 5.90 -10.94 -3.40
C CYS A 137 7.27 -11.59 -3.20
N ARG A 138 8.18 -11.38 -4.14
CA ARG A 138 9.59 -11.80 -4.07
C ARG A 138 10.51 -10.64 -4.46
N ARG A 139 11.69 -10.60 -3.87
CA ARG A 139 12.79 -9.70 -4.23
C ARG A 139 13.74 -10.41 -5.20
#